data_AF-A0A1J3ITD5-F1
#
_entry.id   AF-A0A1J3ITD5-F1
#
_cell.length_a   1.000
_cell.length_b   1.000
_cell.length_c   1.000
_cell.angle_alpha   90.00
_cell.angle_beta   90.00
_cell.angle_gamma   90.00
#
_symmetry.space_group_name_H-M   'P 1'
#
loop_
_entity.id
_entity.type
_entity.pdbx_description
1 polymer ?
#
loop_
_entity_poly.entity_id
_entity_poly.type
_entity_poly.pdbx_seq_one_letter_code
_entity_poly.pdbx_strand_id
1 'polypeptide(L)'
;TGLAVMNNMGQIGLALGYTDVSIFVSMMSIWGFFGRILSGTISEHFIKKAGTPRPLWNAASQVMMAVGYLLMALAMPGSLYIGSIVVGVCYGVRLAITVPTASELFGLKYYGLIYNILVLNLPLGSFLFSGLLAGLLYDAEATPTPGGGNSCVGAHCYRLVFVVMACTSIIGVGLDLLLAFRTKDIYAKIHASKKAKKSSGNLR
;
A
#
# COMPACT_ATOMS: atom_id res chain seq x y z
N THR A 1 0.98 -0.55 6.82
CA THR A 1 -0.06 -0.43 5.76
C THR A 1 -0.16 1.03 5.39
N GLY A 2 -0.41 1.41 4.12
CA GLY A 2 -0.47 2.84 3.75
C GLY A 2 -1.58 3.60 4.49
N LEU A 3 -2.67 2.89 4.83
CA LEU A 3 -3.77 3.39 5.65
C LEU A 3 -3.35 3.86 7.04
N ALA A 4 -2.41 3.19 7.70
CA ALA A 4 -1.97 3.62 9.03
C ALA A 4 -1.33 5.01 8.99
N VAL A 5 -0.58 5.31 7.92
CA VAL A 5 -0.01 6.65 7.70
C VAL A 5 -1.10 7.66 7.40
N MET A 6 -2.11 7.30 6.59
CA MET A 6 -3.25 8.17 6.30
C MET A 6 -4.04 8.53 7.57
N ASN A 7 -4.35 7.53 8.39
CA ASN A 7 -5.19 7.70 9.57
C ASN A 7 -4.50 8.51 10.67
N ASN A 8 -3.17 8.40 10.79
CA ASN A 8 -2.41 9.13 11.81
C ASN A 8 -1.72 10.39 11.28
N MET A 9 -2.01 10.83 10.04
CA MET A 9 -1.26 11.93 9.41
C MET A 9 -1.28 13.21 10.25
N GLY A 10 -2.40 13.50 10.93
CA GLY A 10 -2.50 14.61 11.87
C GLY A 10 -1.48 14.53 13.00
N GLN A 11 -1.41 13.40 13.71
CA GLN A 11 -0.45 13.22 14.81
C GLN A 11 1.00 13.15 14.31
N ILE A 12 1.24 12.48 13.18
CA ILE A 12 2.57 12.39 12.57
C ILE A 12 3.09 13.78 12.20
N GLY A 13 2.26 14.61 11.58
CA GLY A 13 2.64 15.97 11.19
C GLY A 13 2.88 16.87 12.40
N LEU A 14 1.99 16.83 13.40
CA LEU A 14 2.16 17.58 14.65
C LEU A 14 3.45 17.19 15.39
N ALA A 15 3.75 15.89 15.49
CA ALA A 15 4.97 15.39 16.11
C ALA A 15 6.24 15.89 15.39
N LEU A 16 6.17 16.14 14.08
CA LEU A 16 7.28 16.68 13.28
C LEU A 16 7.27 18.21 13.17
N GLY A 17 6.38 18.89 13.89
CA GLY A 17 6.31 20.36 13.95
C GLY A 17 5.48 21.02 12.84
N TYR A 18 4.67 20.27 12.09
CA TYR A 18 3.74 20.81 11.10
C TYR A 18 2.40 21.19 11.75
N THR A 19 1.96 22.42 11.53
CA THR A 19 0.66 22.92 12.00
C THR A 19 -0.48 22.57 11.06
N ASP A 20 -0.22 22.47 9.76
CA ASP A 20 -1.17 22.01 8.75
C ASP A 20 -0.64 20.76 8.03
N VAL A 21 -1.43 19.69 8.06
CA VAL A 21 -1.12 18.40 7.44
C VAL A 21 -1.95 18.13 6.19
N SER A 22 -2.87 19.03 5.84
CA SER A 22 -3.82 18.88 4.74
C SER A 22 -3.10 18.70 3.40
N ILE A 23 -1.93 19.32 3.25
CA ILE A 23 -1.07 19.14 2.08
C ILE A 23 -0.59 17.69 1.93
N PHE A 24 -0.20 17.01 3.02
CA PHE A 24 0.26 15.63 2.97
C PHE A 24 -0.86 14.65 2.63
N VAL A 25 -2.05 14.89 3.19
CA VAL A 25 -3.27 14.12 2.87
C VAL A 25 -3.66 14.31 1.41
N SER A 26 -3.57 15.54 0.90
CA SER A 26 -3.81 15.87 -0.51
C SER A 26 -2.79 15.18 -1.42
N MET A 27 -1.50 15.21 -1.07
CA MET A 27 -0.45 14.52 -1.82
C MET A 27 -0.71 13.01 -1.88
N MET A 28 -0.99 12.36 -0.75
CA MET A 28 -1.33 10.92 -0.75
C MET A 28 -2.51 10.60 -1.66
N SER A 29 -3.52 11.48 -1.70
CA SER A 29 -4.73 11.30 -2.51
C SER A 29 -4.45 11.44 -4.01
N ILE A 30 -3.76 12.51 -4.42
CA ILE A 30 -3.37 12.77 -5.82
C ILE A 30 -2.48 11.65 -6.35
N TRP A 31 -1.43 11.31 -5.60
CA TRP A 31 -0.48 10.31 -6.03
C TRP A 31 -1.04 8.89 -5.93
N GLY A 32 -1.96 8.63 -5.00
CA GLY A 32 -2.73 7.38 -4.96
C GLY A 32 -3.66 7.21 -6.16
N PHE A 33 -4.25 8.28 -6.66
CA PHE A 33 -5.00 8.25 -7.92
C PHE A 33 -4.11 7.86 -9.11
N PHE A 34 -2.96 8.52 -9.28
CA PHE A 34 -2.01 8.15 -10.34
C PHE A 34 -1.49 6.72 -10.19
N GLY A 35 -1.20 6.29 -8.95
CA GLY A 35 -0.82 4.91 -8.65
C GLY A 35 -1.85 3.90 -9.17
N ARG A 36 -3.15 4.14 -8.93
CA ARG A 36 -4.24 3.28 -9.40
C ARG A 36 -4.32 3.20 -10.93
N ILE A 37 -4.31 4.36 -11.60
CA ILE A 37 -4.40 4.43 -13.07
C ILE A 37 -3.20 3.72 -13.70
N LEU A 38 -2.00 4.11 -13.29
CA LEU A 38 -0.77 3.61 -13.88
C LEU A 38 -0.64 2.11 -13.69
N SER A 39 -0.85 1.59 -12.47
CA SER A 39 -0.76 0.15 -12.23
C SER A 39 -1.84 -0.64 -12.95
N GLY A 40 -3.06 -0.11 -13.04
CA GLY A 40 -4.16 -0.78 -13.74
C GLY A 40 -3.84 -0.97 -15.23
N THR A 41 -3.41 0.10 -15.89
CA THR A 41 -3.08 0.07 -17.32
C THR A 41 -1.80 -0.72 -17.61
N ILE A 42 -0.74 -0.50 -16.83
CA ILE A 42 0.55 -1.18 -17.03
C ILE A 42 0.41 -2.68 -16.77
N SER A 43 -0.23 -3.09 -15.67
CA SER A 43 -0.37 -4.52 -15.36
C SER A 43 -1.15 -5.27 -16.42
N GLU A 44 -2.21 -4.67 -16.98
CA GLU A 44 -2.95 -5.27 -18.10
C GLU A 44 -2.10 -5.38 -19.37
N HIS A 45 -1.28 -4.36 -19.66
CA HIS A 45 -0.36 -4.39 -20.80
C HIS A 45 0.66 -5.54 -20.66
N PHE A 46 1.30 -5.69 -19.50
CA PHE A 46 2.33 -6.70 -19.27
C PHE A 46 1.77 -8.13 -19.21
N ILE A 47 0.55 -8.32 -18.69
CA ILE A 47 -0.13 -9.61 -18.78
C ILE A 47 -0.37 -10.01 -20.23
N LYS A 48 -0.79 -9.08 -21.09
CA LYS A 48 -1.01 -9.37 -22.52
C LYS A 48 0.29 -9.65 -23.27
N LYS A 49 1.36 -8.94 -22.93
CA LYS A 49 2.65 -9.05 -23.63
C LYS A 49 3.46 -10.26 -23.19
N ALA A 50 3.59 -10.47 -21.88
CA ALA A 50 4.54 -11.42 -21.29
C ALA A 50 3.94 -12.38 -20.24
N GLY A 51 2.62 -12.33 -19.99
CA GLY A 51 1.98 -13.22 -19.02
C GLY A 51 2.45 -13.02 -17.58
N THR A 52 2.92 -11.81 -17.24
CA THR A 52 3.48 -11.51 -15.92
C THR A 52 2.42 -11.65 -14.82
N PRO A 53 2.68 -12.40 -13.73
CA PRO A 53 1.77 -12.47 -12.60
C PRO A 53 1.52 -11.10 -11.97
N ARG A 54 0.25 -10.74 -11.73
CA ARG A 54 -0.10 -9.47 -11.07
C ARG A 54 0.49 -9.29 -9.68
N PRO A 55 0.65 -10.34 -8.83
CA PRO A 55 1.28 -10.19 -7.53
C PRO A 55 2.70 -9.60 -7.55
N LEU A 56 3.43 -9.69 -8.68
CA LEU A 56 4.74 -9.03 -8.81
C LEU A 56 4.65 -7.50 -8.74
N TRP A 57 3.56 -6.91 -9.25
CA TRP A 57 3.33 -5.46 -9.14
C TRP A 57 3.05 -5.05 -7.69
N ASN A 58 2.35 -5.90 -6.93
CA ASN A 58 2.21 -5.71 -5.50
C ASN A 58 3.57 -5.78 -4.79
N ALA A 59 4.38 -6.81 -5.05
CA ALA A 59 5.72 -6.94 -4.49
C ALA A 59 6.58 -5.69 -4.76
N ALA A 60 6.65 -5.23 -6.02
CA ALA A 60 7.40 -4.04 -6.39
C ALA A 60 6.90 -2.78 -5.64
N SER A 61 5.58 -2.60 -5.52
CA SER A 61 5.00 -1.51 -4.75
C SER A 61 5.31 -1.60 -3.25
N GLN A 62 5.41 -2.81 -2.69
CA GLN A 62 5.73 -3.00 -1.28
C GLN A 62 7.21 -2.69 -0.96
N VAL A 63 8.13 -2.99 -1.89
CA VAL A 63 9.54 -2.56 -1.76
C VAL A 63 9.62 -1.04 -1.72
N MET A 64 8.98 -0.34 -2.66
CA MET A 64 8.95 1.13 -2.66
C MET A 64 8.25 1.68 -1.41
N MET A 65 7.17 1.05 -0.95
CA MET A 65 6.48 1.42 0.28
C MET A 65 7.40 1.31 1.51
N ALA A 66 8.20 0.25 1.61
CA ALA A 66 9.14 0.06 2.72
C ALA A 66 10.19 1.19 2.74
N VAL A 67 10.71 1.58 1.57
CA VAL A 67 11.61 2.74 1.44
C VAL A 67 10.91 4.02 1.90
N GLY A 68 9.64 4.23 1.51
CA GLY A 68 8.84 5.36 1.97
C GLY A 68 8.70 5.43 3.49
N TYR A 69 8.46 4.29 4.16
CA TYR A 69 8.43 4.24 5.63
C TYR A 69 9.79 4.52 6.25
N LEU A 70 10.88 3.95 5.73
CA LEU A 70 12.22 4.21 6.24
C LEU A 70 12.60 5.69 6.08
N LEU A 71 12.25 6.32 4.96
CA LEU A 71 12.45 7.76 4.75
C LEU A 71 11.71 8.59 5.80
N MET A 72 10.46 8.27 6.10
CA MET A 72 9.70 8.95 7.15
C MET A 72 10.28 8.68 8.55
N ALA A 73 10.81 7.49 8.80
CA ALA A 73 11.48 7.14 10.07
C ALA A 73 12.75 7.95 10.34
N LEU A 74 13.42 8.44 9.28
CA LEU A 74 14.61 9.31 9.40
C LEU A 74 14.24 10.75 9.82
N ALA A 75 12.99 11.17 9.63
CA ALA A 75 12.48 12.48 10.05
C ALA A 75 13.33 13.69 9.60
N MET A 76 14.01 13.59 8.45
CA MET A 76 14.74 14.71 7.87
C MET A 76 13.78 15.77 7.30
N PRO A 77 14.21 17.05 7.18
CA PRO A 77 13.40 18.08 6.53
C PRO A 77 12.93 17.63 5.14
N GLY A 78 11.62 17.72 4.87
CA GLY A 78 11.03 17.27 3.60
C GLY A 78 10.76 15.77 3.48
N SER A 79 11.19 14.92 4.43
CA SER A 79 10.95 13.47 4.35
C SER A 79 9.47 13.11 4.33
N LEU A 80 8.62 13.87 5.03
CA LEU A 80 7.18 13.65 5.09
C LEU A 80 6.49 13.98 3.75
N TYR A 81 7.00 14.95 2.99
CA TYR A 81 6.52 15.24 1.63
C TYR A 81 6.78 14.05 0.70
N ILE A 82 8.04 13.61 0.63
CA ILE A 82 8.45 12.48 -0.21
C ILE A 82 7.74 11.20 0.24
N GLY A 83 7.71 10.95 1.55
CA GLY A 83 7.04 9.81 2.15
C GLY A 83 5.55 9.75 1.80
N SER A 84 4.84 10.87 1.90
CA SER A 84 3.42 10.96 1.54
C SER A 84 3.18 10.64 0.06
N ILE A 85 4.02 11.15 -0.84
CA ILE A 85 3.94 10.85 -2.28
C ILE A 85 4.15 9.35 -2.52
N VAL A 86 5.25 8.79 -2.00
CA VAL A 86 5.63 7.39 -2.20
C VAL A 86 4.57 6.45 -1.62
N VAL A 87 4.11 6.69 -0.40
CA VAL A 87 3.06 5.90 0.25
C VAL A 87 1.74 6.02 -0.52
N GLY A 88 1.38 7.22 -0.97
CA GLY A 88 0.21 7.47 -1.82
C GLY A 88 0.22 6.59 -3.06
N VAL A 89 1.27 6.69 -3.89
CA VAL A 89 1.43 5.87 -5.10
C VAL A 89 1.31 4.38 -4.76
N CYS A 90 2.11 3.90 -3.81
CA CYS A 90 2.18 2.47 -3.51
C CYS A 90 0.86 1.94 -2.94
N TYR A 91 0.12 2.76 -2.18
CA TYR A 91 -1.20 2.39 -1.67
C TYR A 91 -2.22 2.32 -2.81
N GLY A 92 -2.18 3.29 -3.75
CA GLY A 92 -2.98 3.27 -4.97
C GLY A 92 -2.76 2.02 -5.81
N VAL A 93 -1.50 1.66 -6.05
CA VAL A 93 -1.13 0.43 -6.78
C VAL A 93 -1.76 -0.81 -6.15
N ARG A 94 -1.61 -0.98 -4.83
CA ARG A 94 -2.14 -2.16 -4.14
C ARG A 94 -3.65 -2.30 -4.25
N LEU A 95 -4.39 -1.21 -4.12
CA LEU A 95 -5.85 -1.24 -4.26
C LEU A 95 -6.27 -1.60 -5.69
N ALA A 96 -5.62 -1.01 -6.70
CA ALA A 96 -5.96 -1.27 -8.10
C ALA A 96 -5.60 -2.69 -8.57
N ILE A 97 -4.50 -3.26 -8.09
CA ILE A 97 -4.05 -4.60 -8.47
C ILE A 97 -4.82 -5.72 -7.74
N THR A 98 -5.30 -5.46 -6.51
CA THR A 98 -6.00 -6.49 -5.73
C THR A 98 -7.30 -6.96 -6.38
N VAL A 99 -8.08 -6.03 -6.96
CA VAL A 99 -9.35 -6.31 -7.65
C VAL A 99 -9.19 -7.32 -8.80
N PRO A 100 -8.35 -7.06 -9.84
CA PRO A 100 -8.18 -8.00 -10.93
C PRO A 100 -7.48 -9.29 -10.48
N THR A 101 -6.52 -9.22 -9.54
CA THR A 101 -5.87 -10.42 -8.99
C THR A 101 -6.89 -11.37 -8.37
N ALA A 102 -7.84 -10.86 -7.58
CA ALA A 102 -8.90 -11.67 -7.00
C ALA A 102 -9.77 -12.35 -8.07
N SER A 103 -10.17 -11.59 -9.10
CA SER A 103 -10.98 -12.13 -10.20
C SER A 103 -10.25 -13.17 -11.06
N GLU A 104 -8.94 -13.02 -11.24
CA GLU A 104 -8.12 -13.92 -12.05
C GLU A 104 -7.79 -15.22 -11.31
N LEU A 105 -7.53 -15.15 -10.01
CA LEU A 105 -7.17 -16.33 -9.21
C LEU A 105 -8.38 -17.16 -8.79
N PHE A 106 -9.48 -16.51 -8.43
CA PHE A 106 -10.65 -17.19 -7.86
C PHE A 106 -11.86 -17.26 -8.82
N GLY A 107 -11.80 -16.55 -9.94
CA GLY A 107 -12.90 -16.47 -10.90
C GLY A 107 -14.04 -15.57 -10.42
N LEU A 108 -15.08 -15.48 -11.26
CA LEU A 108 -16.18 -14.53 -11.06
C LEU A 108 -17.39 -15.10 -10.31
N LYS A 109 -17.48 -16.43 -10.15
CA LYS A 109 -18.67 -17.12 -9.61
C LYS A 109 -19.07 -16.64 -8.21
N TYR A 110 -18.10 -16.42 -7.33
CA TYR A 110 -18.30 -15.95 -5.95
C TYR A 110 -17.47 -14.70 -5.65
N TYR A 111 -17.24 -13.86 -6.67
CA TYR A 111 -16.30 -12.74 -6.58
C TYR A 111 -16.62 -11.78 -5.43
N GLY A 112 -17.90 -11.41 -5.24
CA GLY A 112 -18.31 -10.48 -4.18
C GLY A 112 -17.95 -10.98 -2.77
N LEU A 113 -18.15 -12.26 -2.49
CA LEU A 113 -17.78 -12.87 -1.20
C LEU A 113 -16.27 -12.84 -0.99
N ILE A 114 -15.51 -13.31 -1.98
CA ILE A 114 -14.05 -13.41 -1.90
C ILE A 114 -13.42 -12.01 -1.78
N TYR A 115 -13.90 -11.05 -2.55
CA TYR A 115 -13.41 -9.68 -2.50
C TYR A 115 -13.69 -9.04 -1.13
N ASN A 116 -14.88 -9.25 -0.55
CA ASN A 116 -15.18 -8.75 0.79
C ASN A 116 -14.24 -9.36 1.85
N ILE A 117 -13.94 -10.66 1.77
CA ILE A 117 -12.96 -11.31 2.66
C ILE A 117 -11.58 -10.65 2.50
N LEU A 118 -11.15 -10.37 1.27
CA LEU A 118 -9.86 -9.72 1.01
C LEU A 118 -9.81 -8.29 1.56
N VAL A 119 -10.89 -7.52 1.42
CA VAL A 119 -10.99 -6.13 1.89
C VAL A 119 -10.99 -6.01 3.41
N LEU A 120 -11.30 -7.08 4.16
CA LEU A 120 -11.14 -7.11 5.62
C LEU A 120 -9.72 -6.80 6.09
N ASN A 121 -8.71 -6.95 5.21
CA ASN A 121 -7.34 -6.53 5.51
C ASN A 121 -7.22 -5.02 5.83
N LEU A 122 -8.12 -4.17 5.32
CA LEU A 122 -8.09 -2.72 5.53
C LEU A 122 -8.47 -2.34 6.97
N PRO A 123 -9.67 -2.72 7.49
CA PRO A 123 -10.00 -2.45 8.88
C PRO A 123 -9.07 -3.18 9.86
N LEU A 124 -8.68 -4.42 9.56
CA LEU A 124 -7.75 -5.17 10.40
C LEU A 124 -6.38 -4.46 10.48
N GLY A 125 -5.83 -4.04 9.33
CA GLY A 125 -4.58 -3.31 9.27
C GLY A 125 -4.66 -1.94 9.92
N SER A 126 -5.79 -1.23 9.78
CA SER A 126 -6.03 0.02 10.49
C SER A 126 -6.05 -0.20 12.00
N PHE A 127 -6.80 -1.17 12.49
CA PHE A 127 -6.87 -1.47 13.91
C PHE A 127 -5.49 -1.83 14.50
N LEU A 128 -4.76 -2.75 13.87
CA LEU A 128 -3.46 -3.22 14.38
C LEU A 128 -2.36 -2.14 14.30
N PHE A 129 -2.20 -1.48 13.16
CA PHE A 129 -1.07 -0.57 12.94
C PHE A 129 -1.37 0.88 13.33
N SER A 130 -2.62 1.34 13.15
CA SER A 130 -3.04 2.69 13.51
C SER A 130 -3.55 2.76 14.94
N GLY A 131 -4.58 1.97 15.27
CA GLY A 131 -5.23 2.07 16.58
C GLY A 131 -4.34 1.56 17.71
N LEU A 132 -3.81 0.35 17.55
CA LEU A 132 -3.04 -0.32 18.60
C LEU A 132 -1.57 0.09 18.59
N LEU A 133 -0.82 -0.19 17.52
CA LEU A 133 0.62 0.03 17.49
C LEU A 133 1.00 1.52 17.60
N ALA A 134 0.44 2.37 16.74
CA ALA A 134 0.77 3.79 16.76
C ALA A 134 0.25 4.48 18.03
N GLY A 135 -0.98 4.16 18.47
CA GLY A 135 -1.54 4.68 19.71
C GLY A 135 -0.67 4.35 20.94
N LEU A 136 -0.35 3.07 21.15
CA LEU A 136 0.45 2.65 22.30
C LEU A 136 1.86 3.25 22.31
N LEU A 137 2.52 3.32 21.15
CA LEU A 137 3.87 3.89 21.06
C LEU A 137 3.87 5.41 21.20
N TYR A 138 2.85 6.09 20.67
CA TYR A 138 2.72 7.53 20.83
C TYR A 138 2.43 7.90 22.28
N ASP A 139 1.49 7.21 22.93
CA ASP A 139 1.11 7.46 24.32
C ASP A 139 2.25 7.15 25.30
N ALA A 140 3.11 6.18 24.99
CA ALA A 140 4.28 5.85 25.79
C ALA A 140 5.34 6.98 25.81
N GLU A 141 5.43 7.76 24.74
CA GLU A 141 6.39 8.86 24.58
C GLU A 141 5.73 10.24 24.80
N ALA A 142 4.41 10.29 24.99
CA ALA A 142 3.66 11.53 25.11
C ALA A 142 3.85 12.19 26.48
N THR A 143 4.07 13.50 26.48
CA THR A 143 4.19 14.30 27.70
C THR A 143 2.93 15.14 27.93
N PRO A 144 2.57 15.43 29.20
CA PRO A 144 1.45 16.31 29.52
C PRO A 144 1.69 17.71 28.95
N THR A 145 0.69 18.24 28.25
CA THR A 145 0.67 19.59 27.71
C THR A 145 -0.03 20.55 28.67
N PRO A 146 0.33 21.85 28.66
CA PRO A 146 -0.28 22.85 29.55
C PRO A 146 -1.81 22.98 29.44
N GLY A 147 -2.42 22.46 28.36
CA GLY A 147 -3.86 22.44 28.12
C GLY A 147 -4.59 21.16 28.55
N GLY A 148 -3.94 20.26 29.28
CA GLY A 148 -4.57 19.02 29.80
C GLY A 148 -4.63 17.85 28.82
N GLY A 149 -3.91 17.91 27.70
CA GLY A 149 -3.74 16.78 26.77
C GLY A 149 -2.35 16.14 26.87
N ASN A 150 -2.15 14.98 26.26
CA ASN A 150 -0.84 14.36 26.09
C ASN A 150 -0.39 14.48 24.63
N SER A 151 0.81 14.99 24.39
CA SER A 151 1.37 15.05 23.04
C SER A 151 2.83 14.62 23.02
N CYS A 152 3.22 13.91 21.98
CA CYS A 152 4.60 13.56 21.70
C CYS A 152 5.14 14.43 20.57
N VAL A 153 6.30 15.04 20.78
CA VAL A 153 6.95 15.92 19.79
C VAL A 153 8.35 15.38 19.50
N GLY A 154 8.62 15.15 18.22
CA GLY A 154 9.90 14.68 17.71
C GLY A 154 9.76 13.44 16.84
N ALA A 155 10.86 13.12 16.17
CA ALA A 155 10.96 11.95 15.29
C ALA A 155 10.69 10.62 16.02
N HIS A 156 11.05 10.54 17.30
CA HIS A 156 11.01 9.30 18.09
C HIS A 156 9.58 8.75 18.26
N CYS A 157 8.56 9.63 18.32
CA CYS A 157 7.15 9.27 18.51
C CYS A 157 6.63 8.24 17.49
N TYR A 158 7.05 8.34 16.23
CA TYR A 158 6.58 7.47 15.14
C TYR A 158 7.70 6.65 14.49
N ARG A 159 8.97 6.84 14.89
CA ARG A 159 10.11 6.15 14.28
C ARG A 159 9.97 4.64 14.36
N LEU A 160 9.63 4.09 15.53
CA LEU A 160 9.46 2.66 15.71
C LEU A 160 8.26 2.13 14.91
N VAL A 161 7.16 2.87 14.86
CA VAL A 161 5.97 2.55 14.06
C VAL A 161 6.36 2.37 12.58
N PHE A 162 7.11 3.33 12.02
CA PHE A 162 7.56 3.26 10.63
C PHE A 162 8.50 2.09 10.38
N VAL A 163 9.43 1.78 11.30
CA VAL A 163 10.33 0.62 11.18
C VAL A 163 9.55 -0.70 11.18
N VAL A 164 8.59 -0.87 12.09
CA VAL A 164 7.73 -2.06 12.13
C VAL A 164 6.91 -2.18 10.84
N MET A 165 6.37 -1.06 10.33
CA MET A 165 5.65 -1.05 9.06
C MET A 165 6.55 -1.37 7.84
N ALA A 166 7.83 -0.98 7.88
CA ALA A 166 8.81 -1.36 6.86
C ALA A 166 9.08 -2.87 6.90
N CYS A 167 9.35 -3.44 8.09
CA CYS A 167 9.56 -4.88 8.26
C CYS A 167 8.37 -5.71 7.80
N THR A 168 7.15 -5.30 8.18
CA THR A 168 5.92 -5.99 7.72
C THR A 168 5.72 -5.90 6.20
N SER A 169 6.17 -4.82 5.56
CA SER A 169 6.16 -4.72 4.09
C SER A 169 7.18 -5.66 3.44
N ILE A 170 8.35 -5.86 4.05
CA ILE A 170 9.34 -6.84 3.55
C ILE A 170 8.79 -8.27 3.64
N ILE A 171 8.10 -8.61 4.73
CA ILE A 171 7.41 -9.91 4.84
C ILE A 171 6.36 -10.05 3.74
N GLY A 172 5.57 -9.00 3.50
CA GLY A 172 4.57 -8.99 2.44
C GLY A 172 5.17 -9.16 1.04
N VAL A 173 6.36 -8.61 0.76
CA VAL A 173 7.12 -8.87 -0.48
C VAL A 173 7.38 -10.37 -0.64
N GLY A 174 7.86 -11.04 0.42
CA GLY A 174 8.10 -12.48 0.40
C GLY A 174 6.83 -13.28 0.08
N LEU A 175 5.70 -12.90 0.67
CA LEU A 175 4.40 -13.53 0.40
C LEU A 175 3.89 -13.27 -1.02
N ASP A 176 4.04 -12.06 -1.55
CA ASP A 176 3.65 -11.71 -2.92
C ASP A 176 4.52 -12.47 -3.95
N LEU A 177 5.82 -12.62 -3.69
CA LEU A 177 6.71 -13.41 -4.54
C LEU A 177 6.36 -14.91 -4.51
N LEU A 178 6.06 -15.45 -3.33
CA LEU A 178 5.59 -16.82 -3.19
C LEU A 178 4.28 -17.03 -3.97
N LEU A 179 3.33 -16.11 -3.84
CA LEU A 179 2.06 -16.14 -4.56
C LEU A 179 2.28 -16.04 -6.07
N ALA A 180 3.16 -15.16 -6.53
CA ALA A 180 3.53 -15.04 -7.94
C ALA A 180 4.10 -16.35 -8.50
N PHE A 181 4.99 -17.01 -7.75
CA PHE A 181 5.57 -18.29 -8.15
C PHE A 181 4.51 -19.40 -8.21
N ARG A 182 3.61 -19.48 -7.22
CA ARG A 182 2.53 -20.48 -7.19
C ARG A 182 1.47 -20.28 -8.26
N THR A 183 1.25 -19.05 -8.70
CA THR A 183 0.19 -18.70 -9.67
C THR A 183 0.71 -18.58 -11.11
N LYS A 184 2.01 -18.80 -11.35
CA LYS A 184 2.65 -18.68 -12.67
C LYS A 184 1.92 -19.47 -13.77
N ASP A 185 1.46 -20.68 -13.47
CA ASP A 185 0.82 -21.56 -14.44
C ASP A 185 -0.58 -21.06 -14.83
N ILE A 186 -1.29 -20.43 -13.88
CA ILE A 186 -2.58 -19.76 -14.14
C ILE A 186 -2.36 -18.58 -15.07
N TYR A 187 -1.37 -17.74 -14.78
CA TYR A 187 -1.03 -16.57 -15.61
C TYR A 187 -0.55 -16.95 -17.01
N ALA A 188 0.20 -18.05 -17.15
CA ALA A 188 0.59 -18.60 -18.45
C ALA A 188 -0.63 -19.04 -19.28
N LYS A 189 -1.62 -19.70 -18.66
CA LYS A 189 -2.88 -20.06 -19.32
C LYS A 189 -3.67 -18.82 -19.75
N ILE A 190 -3.77 -17.81 -18.88
CA ILE A 190 -4.45 -16.53 -19.19
C ILE A 190 -3.80 -15.85 -20.40
N HIS A 191 -2.46 -15.81 -20.46
CA HIS A 191 -1.73 -15.25 -21.60
C HIS A 191 -2.03 -16.00 -22.90
N ALA A 192 -1.97 -17.33 -22.86
CA ALA A 192 -2.29 -18.17 -24.02
C ALA A 192 -3.72 -17.94 -24.52
N SER A 193 -4.71 -17.89 -23.63
CA SER A 193 -6.11 -17.60 -23.99
C SER A 193 -6.29 -16.21 -24.59
N LYS A 194 -5.63 -15.18 -24.03
CA LYS A 194 -5.66 -13.81 -24.59
C LYS A 194 -5.00 -13.76 -25.98
N LYS A 195 -3.90 -14.48 -26.19
CA LYS A 195 -3.22 -14.58 -27.49
C LYS A 195 -4.09 -15.27 -28.54
N ALA A 196 -4.74 -16.38 -28.19
CA ALA A 196 -5.67 -17.08 -29.09
C ALA A 196 -6.83 -16.17 -29.52
N LYS A 197 -7.46 -15.44 -28.58
CA LYS A 197 -8.56 -14.51 -28.87
C LYS A 197 -8.14 -13.36 -29.79
N LYS A 198 -6.91 -12.84 -29.64
CA LYS A 198 -6.35 -11.83 -30.54
C LYS A 198 -6.16 -12.38 -31.96
N SER A 199 -5.69 -13.62 -32.09
CA SER A 199 -5.52 -14.28 -33.40
C SER A 199 -6.86 -14.48 -34.11
N SER A 200 -7.91 -14.89 -33.39
CA SER A 200 -9.25 -15.05 -33.96
C SER A 200 -9.93 -13.72 -34.31
N GLY A 201 -9.61 -12.64 -33.60
CA GLY A 201 -10.12 -11.30 -33.88
C GLY A 201 -9.48 -10.62 -35.09
N ASN A 202 -8.23 -10.95 -35.41
CA ASN A 202 -7.53 -10.48 -36.62
C ASN A 202 -7.89 -11.28 -37.88
N LEU A 203 -8.61 -12.40 -37.75
CA LEU A 203 -9.07 -13.24 -38.86
C LEU A 203 -10.50 -12.89 -39.34
N ARG A 204 -11.11 -11.84 -38.77
CA ARG A 204 -12.43 -11.32 -39.13
C ARG A 204 -12.32 -9.94 -39.74
#